data_AF-A0A958TMT7-F1
#
_entry.id   AF-A0A958TMT7-F1
#
_cell.length_a   1.000
_cell.length_b   1.000
_cell.length_c   1.000
_cell.angle_alpha   90.00
_cell.angle_beta   90.00
_cell.angle_gamma   90.00
#
_symmetry.space_group_name_H-M   'P 1'
#
loop_
_entity.id
_entity.type
_entity.pdbx_description
1 polymer ?
#
loop_
_entity_poly.entity_id
_entity_poly.type
_entity_poly.pdbx_seq_one_letter_code
_entity_poly.pdbx_strand_id
1 'polypeptide(L)'
;MDLTQGTEAEKNNRAKKMMLWFGIISLIMSFMGWTSAFIVSSSREDWLKDFQLPNAFIVSTVVIVISSLTFMLAKRALKANNRTMVTIWLLATLVLGIIFIVNQFIGFQEIIDLGYNFTGPTS
;
A
#
# COMPACT_ATOMS: atom_id res chain seq x y z
N MET A 1 -16.24 -28.19 -9.46
CA MET A 1 -14.97 -28.14 -10.22
C MET A 1 -13.98 -29.02 -9.46
N ASP A 2 -13.67 -30.20 -9.98
CA ASP A 2 -12.70 -31.10 -9.35
C ASP A 2 -11.30 -30.48 -9.44
N LEU A 3 -10.65 -30.28 -8.28
CA LEU A 3 -9.33 -29.64 -8.16
C LEU A 3 -8.18 -30.63 -8.37
N THR A 4 -8.48 -31.93 -8.47
CA THR A 4 -7.50 -33.00 -8.61
C THR A 4 -7.16 -33.30 -10.08
N GLN A 5 -7.96 -32.80 -11.01
CA GLN A 5 -7.82 -32.98 -12.45
C GLN A 5 -6.94 -31.89 -13.08
N GLY A 6 -6.21 -32.25 -14.14
CA GLY A 6 -5.34 -31.34 -14.91
C GLY A 6 -3.85 -31.65 -14.76
N THR A 7 -3.04 -30.97 -15.57
CA THR A 7 -1.58 -31.11 -15.55
C THR A 7 -0.97 -30.55 -14.26
N GLU A 8 0.21 -31.02 -13.86
CA GLU A 8 0.91 -30.50 -12.68
C GLU A 8 1.18 -28.99 -12.77
N ALA A 9 1.39 -28.45 -13.97
CA ALA A 9 1.54 -27.01 -14.20
C ALA A 9 0.25 -26.23 -13.88
N GLU A 10 -0.92 -26.75 -14.27
CA GLU A 10 -2.22 -26.12 -14.01
C GLU A 10 -2.57 -26.14 -12.51
N LYS A 11 -2.28 -27.26 -11.84
CA LYS A 11 -2.44 -27.38 -10.38
C LYS A 11 -1.57 -26.35 -9.65
N ASN A 12 -0.29 -26.26 -10.02
CA ASN A 12 0.64 -25.30 -9.43
C ASN A 12 0.23 -23.84 -9.67
N ASN A 13 -0.20 -23.49 -10.88
CA ASN A 13 -0.68 -22.14 -11.19
C ASN A 13 -1.93 -21.77 -10.38
N ARG A 14 -2.86 -22.71 -10.21
CA ARG A 14 -4.05 -22.53 -9.38
C ARG A 14 -3.67 -22.34 -7.91
N ALA A 15 -2.79 -23.17 -7.37
CA ALA A 15 -2.29 -23.07 -6.01
C ALA A 15 -1.61 -21.71 -5.76
N LYS A 16 -0.73 -21.26 -6.66
CA LYS A 16 -0.10 -19.93 -6.58
C LYS A 16 -1.11 -18.80 -6.55
N LYS A 17 -2.15 -18.87 -7.39
CA LYS A 17 -3.23 -17.86 -7.40
C LYS A 17 -4.04 -17.86 -6.10
N MET A 18 -4.32 -19.03 -5.54
CA MET A 18 -5.02 -19.15 -4.24
C MET A 18 -4.15 -18.63 -3.08
N MET A 19 -2.86 -18.95 -3.06
CA MET A 19 -1.92 -18.42 -2.07
C MET A 19 -1.80 -16.90 -2.14
N LEU A 20 -1.80 -16.32 -3.36
CA LEU A 20 -1.82 -14.87 -3.54
C LEU A 20 -3.08 -14.24 -2.92
N TRP A 21 -4.25 -14.81 -3.18
CA TRP A 21 -5.50 -14.34 -2.58
C TRP A 21 -5.50 -14.45 -1.06
N PHE A 22 -5.01 -15.57 -0.53
CA PHE A 22 -4.86 -15.74 0.90
C PHE A 22 -3.98 -14.65 1.51
N GLY A 23 -2.83 -14.35 0.89
CA GLY A 23 -1.94 -13.26 1.33
C GLY A 23 -2.61 -11.88 1.29
N ILE A 24 -3.35 -11.57 0.22
CA ILE A 24 -4.08 -10.29 0.09
C ILE A 24 -5.15 -10.15 1.19
N ILE A 25 -5.96 -11.19 1.41
CA ILE A 25 -7.00 -11.17 2.44
C ILE A 25 -6.39 -11.04 3.83
N SER A 26 -5.32 -11.79 4.10
CA SER A 26 -4.59 -11.69 5.38
C SER A 26 -4.09 -10.26 5.62
N LEU A 27 -3.53 -9.62 4.59
CA LEU A 27 -3.03 -8.25 4.69
C LEU A 27 -4.18 -7.26 4.99
N ILE A 28 -5.31 -7.39 4.28
CA ILE A 28 -6.51 -6.55 4.51
C ILE A 28 -6.99 -6.71 5.96
N MET A 29 -7.05 -7.94 6.49
CA MET A 29 -7.47 -8.19 7.86
C MET A 29 -6.52 -7.53 8.89
N SER A 30 -5.21 -7.57 8.67
CA SER A 30 -4.24 -6.87 9.52
C SER A 30 -4.47 -5.36 9.56
N PHE A 31 -4.65 -4.74 8.39
CA PHE A 31 -4.96 -3.30 8.31
C PHE A 31 -6.33 -2.95 8.91
N MET A 32 -7.32 -3.83 8.81
CA MET A 32 -8.62 -3.66 9.45
C MET A 32 -8.49 -3.66 10.98
N GLY A 33 -7.66 -4.56 11.53
CA GLY A 33 -7.33 -4.57 12.96
C GLY A 33 -6.66 -3.27 13.42
N TRP A 34 -5.65 -2.80 12.68
CA TRP A 34 -4.96 -1.53 13.00
C TRP A 34 -5.89 -0.32 12.87
N THR A 35 -6.71 -0.25 11.83
CA THR A 35 -7.68 0.84 11.62
C THR A 35 -8.72 0.85 12.73
N SER A 36 -9.22 -0.33 13.13
CA SER A 36 -10.15 -0.47 14.26
C SER A 36 -9.53 0.04 15.57
N ALA A 37 -8.30 -0.38 15.89
CA ALA A 37 -7.59 0.09 17.08
C ALA A 37 -7.39 1.62 17.06
N PHE A 38 -7.10 2.21 15.90
CA PHE A 38 -6.99 3.65 15.73
C PHE A 38 -8.33 4.37 15.99
N ILE A 39 -9.43 3.90 15.38
CA ILE A 39 -10.77 4.48 15.57
C ILE A 39 -11.25 4.36 17.02
N VAL A 40 -11.01 3.21 17.68
CA VAL A 40 -11.36 3.02 19.09
C VAL A 40 -10.49 3.90 20.01
N SER A 41 -9.25 4.18 19.64
CA SER A 41 -8.38 5.07 20.41
C SER A 41 -8.79 6.54 20.23
N SER A 42 -9.30 6.92 19.06
CA SER A 42 -9.71 8.29 18.77
C SER A 42 -11.00 8.74 19.45
N SER A 43 -11.77 7.82 20.03
CA SER A 43 -12.97 8.16 20.83
C SER A 43 -12.66 8.49 22.30
N ARG A 44 -11.41 8.34 22.75
CA ARG A 44 -10.99 8.67 24.12
C ARG A 44 -10.95 10.18 24.33
N GLU A 45 -11.28 10.63 25.54
CA GLU A 45 -11.32 12.08 25.86
C GLU A 45 -9.94 12.75 25.75
N ASP A 46 -8.87 12.00 26.06
CA ASP A 46 -7.46 12.42 25.99
C ASP A 46 -6.85 12.30 24.58
N TRP A 47 -7.64 11.97 23.56
CA TRP A 47 -7.13 11.88 22.19
C TRP A 47 -6.74 13.27 21.64
N LEU A 48 -5.84 13.27 20.65
CA LEU A 48 -5.36 14.47 19.98
C LEU A 48 -6.46 15.15 19.15
N LYS A 49 -7.38 15.87 19.80
CA LYS A 49 -8.58 16.47 19.17
C LYS A 49 -8.25 17.52 18.10
N ASP A 50 -7.11 18.21 18.23
CA ASP A 50 -6.68 19.27 17.31
C ASP A 50 -5.54 18.83 16.36
N PHE A 51 -5.21 17.54 16.33
CA PHE A 51 -4.16 17.05 15.45
C PHE A 51 -4.59 17.11 13.98
N GLN A 52 -3.86 17.90 13.20
CA GLN A 52 -4.03 17.96 11.75
C GLN A 52 -2.97 17.08 11.09
N LEU A 53 -3.44 16.16 10.24
CA LEU A 53 -2.54 15.34 9.44
C LEU A 53 -1.76 16.21 8.45
N PRO A 54 -0.42 16.09 8.40
CA PRO A 54 0.35 16.86 7.47
C PRO A 54 0.01 16.56 6.01
N ASN A 55 0.08 17.59 5.16
CA ASN A 55 -0.30 17.49 3.74
C ASN A 55 0.55 16.48 2.96
N ALA A 56 1.76 16.15 3.42
CA ALA A 56 2.61 15.11 2.85
C ALA A 56 1.88 13.76 2.73
N PHE A 57 1.01 13.41 3.68
CA PHE A 57 0.22 12.17 3.63
C PHE A 57 -0.84 12.21 2.52
N ILE A 58 -1.48 13.35 2.28
CA ILE A 58 -2.45 13.52 1.18
C ILE A 58 -1.74 13.39 -0.16
N VAL A 59 -0.60 14.08 -0.32
CA VAL A 59 0.23 13.99 -1.53
C VAL A 59 0.65 12.54 -1.79
N SER A 60 1.14 11.83 -0.76
CA SER A 60 1.53 10.43 -0.88
C SER A 60 0.37 9.52 -1.31
N THR A 61 -0.85 9.80 -0.84
CA THR A 61 -2.06 9.04 -1.21
C THR A 61 -2.38 9.21 -2.69
N VAL A 62 -2.29 10.42 -3.22
CA VAL A 62 -2.48 10.68 -4.65
C VAL A 62 -1.38 9.97 -5.46
N VAL A 63 -0.12 10.04 -5.01
CA VAL A 63 1.02 9.39 -5.67
C VAL A 63 0.83 7.87 -5.76
N ILE A 64 0.42 7.20 -4.69
CA ILE A 64 0.25 5.74 -4.71
C ILE A 64 -0.94 5.30 -5.58
N VAL A 65 -2.01 6.12 -5.66
CA VAL A 65 -3.13 5.88 -6.59
C VAL A 65 -2.64 5.98 -8.03
N ILE A 66 -1.86 7.01 -8.38
CA ILE A 66 -1.27 7.16 -9.71
C ILE A 66 -0.32 5.99 -10.02
N SER A 67 0.47 5.55 -9.04
CA SER A 67 1.37 4.37 -9.18
C SER A 67 0.59 3.09 -9.52
N SER A 68 -0.60 2.91 -8.94
CA SER A 68 -1.49 1.80 -9.30
C SER A 68 -1.94 1.88 -10.77
N LEU A 69 -2.26 3.09 -11.25
CA LEU A 69 -2.62 3.31 -12.66
C LEU A 69 -1.45 2.99 -13.60
N THR A 70 -0.23 3.40 -13.28
CA THR A 70 0.95 3.06 -14.10
C THR A 70 1.19 1.57 -14.16
N PHE A 71 0.99 0.84 -13.04
CA PHE A 71 1.08 -0.62 -13.04
C PHE A 71 -0.03 -1.29 -13.88
N MET A 72 -1.25 -0.75 -13.86
CA MET A 72 -2.34 -1.21 -14.73
C MET A 72 -2.01 -1.01 -16.22
N LEU A 73 -1.35 0.10 -16.58
CA LEU A 73 -0.86 0.35 -17.94
C LEU A 73 0.25 -0.63 -18.33
N ALA A 74 1.18 -0.94 -17.42
CA ALA A 74 2.20 -1.98 -17.64
C ALA A 74 1.54 -3.34 -17.96
N LYS A 75 0.52 -3.73 -17.20
CA LYS A 75 -0.25 -4.97 -17.45
C LYS A 75 -0.96 -4.95 -18.80
N ARG A 76 -1.51 -3.81 -19.24
CA ARG A 76 -2.12 -3.67 -20.57
C ARG A 76 -1.08 -3.78 -21.69
N ALA A 77 0.07 -3.13 -21.55
CA ALA A 77 1.19 -3.23 -22.49
C ALA A 77 1.73 -4.66 -22.60
N LEU A 78 1.78 -5.39 -21.48
CA LEU A 78 2.19 -6.79 -21.45
C LEU A 78 1.24 -7.68 -22.26
N LYS A 79 -0.07 -7.46 -22.13
CA LYS A 79 -1.09 -8.17 -22.95
C LYS A 79 -0.99 -7.82 -24.44
N ALA A 80 -0.58 -6.60 -24.77
CA ALA A 80 -0.31 -6.17 -26.15
C ALA A 80 1.09 -6.60 -26.67
N ASN A 81 1.83 -7.41 -25.89
CA ASN A 81 3.18 -7.89 -26.20
C ASN A 81 4.21 -6.77 -26.45
N ASN A 82 3.97 -5.56 -25.94
CA ASN A 82 4.87 -4.41 -26.09
C ASN A 82 5.84 -4.33 -24.90
N ARG A 83 6.97 -5.03 -25.00
CA ARG A 83 7.97 -5.13 -23.93
C ARG A 83 8.57 -3.79 -23.51
N THR A 84 8.83 -2.89 -24.47
CA THR A 84 9.39 -1.56 -24.18
C THR A 84 8.45 -0.77 -23.28
N MET A 85 7.16 -0.75 -23.60
CA MET A 85 6.16 -0.05 -22.78
C MET A 85 5.97 -0.70 -21.41
N VAL A 86 6.07 -2.03 -21.29
CA VAL A 86 6.07 -2.71 -19.98
C VAL A 86 7.18 -2.17 -19.10
N THR A 87 8.42 -2.13 -19.62
CA THR A 87 9.57 -1.64 -18.86
C THR A 87 9.40 -0.18 -18.44
N ILE A 88 8.95 0.69 -19.36
CA ILE A 88 8.71 2.11 -19.07
C ILE A 88 7.69 2.27 -17.94
N TRP A 89 6.54 1.60 -18.03
CA TRP A 89 5.49 1.73 -17.01
C TRP A 89 5.89 1.12 -15.66
N LEU A 90 6.69 0.05 -15.64
CA LEU A 90 7.24 -0.50 -14.40
C LEU A 90 8.27 0.43 -13.77
N LEU A 91 9.14 1.06 -14.56
CA LEU A 91 10.09 2.06 -14.05
C LEU A 91 9.35 3.30 -13.50
N ALA A 92 8.30 3.77 -14.19
CA ALA A 92 7.46 4.84 -13.67
C ALA A 92 6.81 4.46 -12.33
N THR A 93 6.29 3.24 -12.22
CA THR A 93 5.71 2.70 -10.96
C THR A 93 6.75 2.67 -9.84
N LEU A 94 7.99 2.24 -10.14
CA LEU A 94 9.09 2.22 -9.18
C LEU A 94 9.44 3.62 -8.69
N VAL A 95 9.60 4.59 -9.60
CA VAL A 95 9.90 5.99 -9.25
C VAL A 95 8.78 6.58 -8.39
N LEU A 96 7.52 6.37 -8.75
CA LEU A 96 6.37 6.81 -7.94
C LEU A 96 6.36 6.14 -6.56
N GLY A 97 6.77 4.87 -6.46
CA GLY A 97 6.94 4.17 -5.19
C GLY A 97 8.02 4.79 -4.29
N ILE A 98 9.16 5.19 -4.87
CA ILE A 98 10.21 5.92 -4.13
C ILE A 98 9.69 7.27 -3.65
N ILE A 99 8.99 8.02 -4.51
CA ILE A 99 8.38 9.31 -4.16
C ILE A 99 7.37 9.13 -3.01
N PHE A 100 6.56 8.07 -3.04
CA PHE A 100 5.65 7.73 -1.96
C PHE A 100 6.40 7.54 -0.63
N ILE A 101 7.47 6.73 -0.62
CA ILE A 101 8.27 6.46 0.59
C ILE A 101 8.87 7.75 1.14
N VAL A 102 9.43 8.60 0.28
CA VAL A 102 10.00 9.90 0.70
C VAL A 102 8.94 10.79 1.35
N ASN A 103 7.73 10.87 0.78
CA ASN A 103 6.64 11.64 1.39
C ASN A 103 6.19 11.06 2.73
N GLN A 104 6.22 9.73 2.92
CA GLN A 104 5.93 9.13 4.21
C GLN A 104 6.94 9.57 5.27
N PHE A 105 8.24 9.54 4.96
CA PHE A 105 9.28 10.04 5.89
C PHE A 105 9.09 11.52 6.22
N ILE A 106 8.80 12.37 5.22
CA ILE A 106 8.53 13.79 5.45
C ILE A 106 7.31 13.97 6.33
N GLY A 107 6.20 13.29 6.04
CA GLY A 107 4.98 13.40 6.85
C GLY A 107 5.19 12.96 8.30
N PHE A 108 5.96 11.90 8.54
CA PHE A 108 6.30 11.50 9.92
C PHE A 108 7.24 12.49 10.60
N GLN A 109 8.19 13.09 9.88
CA GLN A 109 9.04 14.14 10.44
C GLN A 109 8.22 15.37 10.83
N GLU A 110 7.27 15.80 9.98
CA GLU A 110 6.37 16.91 10.29
C GLU A 110 5.52 16.63 11.55
N ILE A 111 5.07 15.38 11.76
CA ILE A 111 4.37 14.98 13.00
C ILE A 111 5.28 15.14 14.22
N ILE A 112 6.55 14.73 14.11
CA ILE A 112 7.55 14.86 15.19
C ILE A 112 7.83 16.33 15.48
N ASP A 113 7.98 17.17 14.45
CA ASP A 113 8.24 18.61 14.57
C ASP A 113 7.07 19.36 15.22
N LEU A 114 5.83 18.85 15.05
CA LEU A 114 4.63 19.32 15.75
C LEU A 114 4.58 18.91 17.24
N GLY A 115 5.58 18.17 17.73
CA GLY A 115 5.68 17.72 19.12
C GLY A 115 4.97 16.40 19.42
N TYR A 116 4.43 15.72 18.41
CA TYR A 116 3.76 14.43 18.56
C TYR A 116 4.75 13.27 18.44
N ASN A 117 5.48 13.02 19.52
CA ASN A 117 6.38 11.88 19.61
C ASN A 117 5.60 10.60 19.97
N PHE A 118 5.75 9.55 19.17
CA PHE A 118 5.13 8.25 19.41
C PHE A 118 5.63 7.52 20.67
N THR A 119 6.66 8.07 21.35
CA THR A 119 7.29 7.49 22.56
C THR A 119 7.13 8.35 23.82
N GLY A 120 6.28 9.39 23.80
CA GLY A 120 6.18 10.39 24.88
C GLY A 120 7.23 11.51 24.75
N PRO A 121 7.21 12.52 25.64
CA PRO A 121 8.14 13.65 25.56
C PRO A 121 9.58 13.15 25.62
N THR A 122 10.37 13.51 24.62
CA THR A 122 11.83 13.53 24.78
C THR A 122 12.17 14.62 25.79
N SER A 123 13.01 14.24 26.73
CA SER A 123 13.47 15.02 27.88
C SER A 123 13.75 16.49 27.60
#